data_AF-A0A452E0Y8-F1
#
_entry.id   AF-A0A452E0Y8-F1
#
_cell.length_a   1.000
_cell.length_b   1.000
_cell.length_c   1.000
_cell.angle_alpha   90.00
_cell.angle_beta   90.00
_cell.angle_gamma   90.00
#
_symmetry.space_group_name_H-M   'P 1'
#
loop_
_entity.id
_entity.type
_entity.pdbx_description
1 polymer ?
#
loop_
_entity_poly.entity_id
_entity_poly.type
_entity_poly.pdbx_seq_one_letter_code
_entity_poly.pdbx_strand_id
1 'polypeptide(L)'
;MAEIIQERVEDRLPELQQLERTGLFSQMEIRAIIRKALELEYRIQRRSLLKDDFIRYVQYEIHLLELIEKRRTRVGYTFKKDEIEDPIIHRIQSVFRRASIKWKDDVQLWLSFIAFCRKWAAKVHLSKIFSSLLAIHSNKPGLWILAAKWELEDCLSSESARQLFLRALRFHPRCPKLYEEYFRMELMHAEKLRKEKQEFEKANMDVGSLEHAEEVLTGELARIIYKNAISVIKSAKFHVSLLSVAQLFDFAKDLQREIYNDLKALHTDDPLTWDYVARQELVIQSQPGEELPATKQAKAKEVGRREERCCAVYEEAVKTVPTEAMWKCYMNFCMERFTKKTSSRLLRKKRLERTMAAFRKAHELKLLPELQYRQLSTLLLHRQLLKESLEVADAGVKLFRKSVEMWQVKLEALISSESHEMAKGFDQAFAYLKPQMCLPLWLTWAQWSEDAGKQEETEGIYKRAIFRLSGADSVPVKEKYLNWAYRSGGYKKARDVFKSLQENRPFSVDFFRKMIQFEKEQESCKMENLREYYERALREFGTDDSDLWMDYIKEELNHPLGRPENCGQLYWRAMKMLQGEAVEQFMAKNALHQAGRL
;
A
#
# COMPACT_ATOMS: atom_id res chain seq x y z
N MET A 1 18.63 -49.61 12.17
CA MET A 1 18.56 -48.42 11.29
C MET A 1 18.49 -48.85 9.82
N ALA A 2 19.44 -49.63 9.32
CA ALA A 2 19.37 -50.19 7.96
C ALA A 2 18.15 -51.10 7.74
N GLU A 3 17.84 -51.98 8.68
CA GLU A 3 16.66 -52.88 8.63
C GLU A 3 15.33 -52.11 8.51
N ILE A 4 15.14 -51.06 9.31
CA ILE A 4 13.94 -50.20 9.27
C ILE A 4 13.83 -49.43 7.94
N ILE A 5 14.95 -49.05 7.32
CA ILE A 5 14.95 -48.42 5.99
C ILE A 5 14.52 -49.43 4.94
N GLN A 6 15.06 -50.65 5.04
CA GLN A 6 14.77 -51.71 4.10
C GLN A 6 13.30 -52.13 4.16
N GLU A 7 12.75 -52.35 5.35
CA GLU A 7 11.34 -52.64 5.58
C GLU A 7 10.42 -51.57 4.94
N ARG A 8 10.71 -50.28 5.15
CA ARG A 8 9.91 -49.19 4.55
C ARG A 8 9.99 -49.10 3.04
N VAL A 9 11.10 -49.54 2.45
CA VAL A 9 11.24 -49.62 0.99
C VAL A 9 10.50 -50.84 0.46
N GLU A 10 10.51 -51.96 1.20
CA GLU A 10 9.75 -53.17 0.90
C GLU A 10 8.23 -52.92 0.97
N ASP A 11 7.75 -52.11 1.91
CA ASP A 11 6.35 -51.66 2.01
C ASP A 11 5.85 -50.93 0.76
N ARG A 12 6.77 -50.38 -0.07
CA ARG A 12 6.44 -49.68 -1.33
C ARG A 12 6.27 -50.64 -2.50
N LEU A 13 6.68 -51.91 -2.37
CA LEU A 13 6.66 -52.85 -3.49
C LEU A 13 5.24 -53.13 -4.02
N PRO A 14 4.20 -53.31 -3.18
CA PRO A 14 2.84 -53.57 -3.68
C PRO A 14 2.30 -52.43 -4.56
N GLU A 15 2.42 -51.17 -4.11
CA GLU A 15 1.97 -49.99 -4.87
C GLU A 15 2.77 -49.82 -6.18
N LEU A 16 4.09 -50.04 -6.14
CA LEU A 16 4.97 -49.84 -7.30
C LEU A 16 4.75 -50.91 -8.36
N GLN A 17 4.56 -52.18 -7.95
CA GLN A 17 4.18 -53.26 -8.88
C GLN A 17 2.83 -52.98 -9.53
N GLN A 18 1.89 -52.37 -8.79
CA GLN A 18 0.60 -52.02 -9.34
C GLN A 18 0.69 -50.84 -10.33
N LEU A 19 1.56 -49.85 -10.08
CA LEU A 19 1.88 -48.79 -11.05
C LEU A 19 2.51 -49.33 -12.34
N GLU A 20 3.29 -50.41 -12.25
CA GLU A 20 3.85 -51.10 -13.42
C GLU A 20 2.77 -51.85 -14.22
N ARG A 21 1.97 -52.67 -13.52
CA ARG A 21 0.93 -53.52 -14.12
C ARG A 21 -0.15 -52.71 -14.82
N THR A 22 -0.40 -51.50 -14.34
CA THR A 22 -1.37 -50.56 -14.92
C THR A 22 -0.79 -49.74 -16.07
N GLY A 23 0.50 -49.90 -16.39
CA GLY A 23 1.18 -49.16 -17.44
C GLY A 23 1.35 -47.67 -17.15
N LEU A 24 1.06 -47.22 -15.92
CA LEU A 24 1.22 -45.81 -15.53
C LEU A 24 2.70 -45.43 -15.44
N PHE A 25 3.57 -46.38 -15.09
CA PHE A 25 5.02 -46.19 -14.99
C PHE A 25 5.78 -47.34 -15.63
N SER A 26 6.96 -47.04 -16.17
CA SER A 26 7.88 -48.04 -16.70
C SER A 26 8.75 -48.66 -15.59
N GLN A 27 9.29 -49.85 -15.83
CA GLN A 27 10.28 -50.50 -14.94
C GLN A 27 11.51 -49.63 -14.66
N MET A 28 11.93 -48.79 -15.60
CA MET A 28 13.06 -47.88 -15.38
C MET A 28 12.69 -46.76 -14.40
N GLU A 29 11.48 -46.21 -14.52
CA GLU A 29 10.97 -45.19 -13.61
C GLU A 29 10.74 -45.74 -12.20
N ILE A 30 10.21 -46.96 -12.07
CA ILE A 30 10.02 -47.62 -10.77
C ILE A 30 11.37 -47.82 -10.06
N ARG A 31 12.40 -48.29 -10.78
CA ARG A 31 13.76 -48.39 -10.24
C ARG A 31 14.34 -47.03 -9.83
N ALA A 32 14.01 -45.95 -10.54
CA ALA A 32 14.40 -44.61 -10.16
C ALA A 32 13.67 -44.14 -8.88
N ILE A 33 12.37 -44.45 -8.75
CA ILE A 33 11.57 -44.15 -7.55
C ILE A 33 12.13 -44.87 -6.32
N ILE A 34 12.44 -46.17 -6.43
CA ILE A 34 13.02 -46.96 -5.32
C ILE A 34 14.36 -46.37 -4.88
N ARG A 35 15.27 -46.06 -5.83
CA ARG A 35 16.56 -45.42 -5.52
C ARG A 35 16.37 -44.10 -4.79
N LYS A 36 15.42 -43.27 -5.25
CA LYS A 36 15.18 -41.96 -4.65
C LYS A 36 14.53 -42.07 -3.26
N ALA A 37 13.60 -43.01 -3.08
CA ALA A 37 12.98 -43.28 -1.78
C ALA A 37 14.00 -43.75 -0.74
N LEU A 38 14.93 -44.63 -1.15
CA LEU A 38 16.02 -45.10 -0.30
C LEU A 38 16.92 -43.93 0.12
N GLU A 39 17.35 -43.07 -0.81
CA GLU A 39 18.13 -41.87 -0.50
C GLU A 39 17.43 -40.96 0.53
N LEU A 40 16.12 -40.76 0.38
CA LEU A 40 15.32 -39.91 1.27
C LEU A 40 15.12 -40.54 2.65
N GLU A 41 14.86 -41.85 2.75
CA GLU A 41 14.76 -42.58 4.02
C GLU A 41 16.08 -42.53 4.80
N TYR A 42 17.23 -42.70 4.14
CA TYR A 42 18.53 -42.55 4.78
C TYR A 42 18.75 -41.14 5.36
N ARG A 43 18.26 -40.10 4.68
CA ARG A 43 18.41 -38.70 5.15
C ARG A 43 17.58 -38.42 6.40
N ILE A 44 16.33 -38.89 6.46
CA ILE A 44 15.44 -38.65 7.60
C ILE A 44 15.70 -39.57 8.81
N GLN A 45 16.59 -40.56 8.68
CA GLN A 45 17.02 -41.44 9.77
C GLN A 45 18.41 -41.10 10.33
N ARG A 46 19.05 -40.03 9.84
CA ARG A 46 20.36 -39.58 10.36
C ARG A 46 20.28 -39.22 11.85
N ARG A 47 21.41 -39.39 12.56
CA ARG A 47 21.53 -39.00 13.99
C ARG A 47 21.21 -37.52 14.21
N SER A 48 21.64 -36.66 13.29
CA SER A 48 21.26 -35.25 13.25
C SER A 48 20.16 -35.04 12.20
N LEU A 49 18.95 -34.79 12.68
CA LEU A 49 17.79 -34.57 11.82
C LEU A 49 17.70 -33.11 11.37
N LEU A 50 17.58 -32.90 10.06
CA LEU A 50 17.39 -31.58 9.46
C LEU A 50 15.95 -31.44 8.97
N LYS A 51 15.33 -30.30 9.24
CA LYS A 51 13.94 -30.02 8.82
C LYS A 51 13.78 -30.09 7.30
N ASP A 52 14.75 -29.54 6.56
CA ASP A 52 14.74 -29.49 5.11
C ASP A 52 14.73 -30.88 4.47
N ASP A 53 15.30 -31.89 5.12
CA ASP A 53 15.28 -33.26 4.61
C ASP A 53 13.87 -33.86 4.69
N PHE A 54 13.10 -33.56 5.74
CA PHE A 54 11.68 -33.93 5.82
C PHE A 54 10.83 -33.18 4.79
N ILE A 55 11.09 -31.88 4.60
CA ILE A 55 10.37 -31.06 3.60
C ILE A 55 10.63 -31.61 2.20
N ARG A 56 11.89 -31.89 1.85
CA ARG A 56 12.26 -32.48 0.54
C ARG A 56 11.63 -33.85 0.35
N TYR A 57 11.59 -34.68 1.39
CA TYR A 57 10.91 -35.97 1.35
C TYR A 57 9.44 -35.78 0.99
N VAL A 58 8.73 -34.96 1.76
CA VAL A 58 7.30 -34.67 1.54
C VAL A 58 7.05 -34.13 0.14
N GLN A 59 7.84 -33.14 -0.30
CA GLN A 59 7.71 -32.55 -1.63
C GLN A 59 7.87 -33.60 -2.74
N TYR A 60 8.84 -34.50 -2.61
CA TYR A 60 9.04 -35.57 -3.57
C TYR A 60 7.83 -36.49 -3.68
N GLU A 61 7.29 -36.95 -2.55
CA GLU A 61 6.11 -37.83 -2.54
C GLU A 61 4.84 -37.12 -3.05
N ILE A 62 4.65 -35.83 -2.72
CA ILE A 62 3.54 -35.03 -3.26
C ILE A 62 3.66 -34.92 -4.78
N HIS A 63 4.85 -34.62 -5.31
CA HIS A 63 5.07 -34.56 -6.76
C HIS A 63 4.85 -35.92 -7.44
N LEU A 64 5.21 -37.02 -6.77
CA LEU A 64 4.93 -38.37 -7.26
C LEU A 64 3.41 -38.62 -7.35
N LEU A 65 2.66 -38.25 -6.30
CA LEU A 65 1.21 -38.38 -6.26
C LEU A 65 0.53 -37.54 -7.36
N GLU A 66 0.95 -36.29 -7.55
CA GLU A 66 0.43 -35.42 -8.60
C GLU A 66 0.79 -35.92 -10.01
N LEU A 67 1.95 -36.55 -10.17
CA LEU A 67 2.34 -37.18 -11.44
C LEU A 67 1.45 -38.39 -11.74
N ILE A 68 1.15 -39.23 -10.74
CA ILE A 68 0.22 -40.37 -10.87
C ILE A 68 -1.15 -39.86 -11.33
N GLU A 69 -1.70 -38.83 -10.66
CA GLU A 69 -2.99 -38.24 -11.02
C GLU A 69 -3.01 -37.73 -12.48
N LYS A 70 -1.98 -36.99 -12.91
CA LYS A 70 -1.85 -36.51 -14.29
C LYS A 70 -1.74 -37.64 -15.32
N ARG A 71 -1.08 -38.75 -14.97
CA ARG A 71 -0.95 -39.91 -15.87
C ARG A 71 -2.27 -40.68 -15.96
N ARG A 72 -2.99 -40.84 -14.85
CA ARG A 72 -4.32 -41.46 -14.83
C ARG A 72 -5.32 -40.69 -15.69
N THR A 73 -5.35 -39.36 -15.60
CA THR A 73 -6.25 -38.54 -16.44
C THR A 73 -5.91 -38.66 -17.92
N ARG A 74 -4.63 -38.70 -18.28
CA ARG A 74 -4.18 -38.89 -19.66
C ARG A 74 -4.50 -40.27 -20.23
N VAL A 75 -4.38 -41.33 -19.41
CA VAL A 75 -4.61 -42.72 -19.83
C VAL A 75 -6.10 -43.10 -19.71
N GLY A 76 -6.89 -42.36 -18.94
CA GLY A 76 -8.29 -42.67 -18.67
C GLY A 76 -8.48 -43.83 -17.67
N TYR A 77 -7.50 -44.08 -16.79
CA TYR A 77 -7.50 -45.22 -15.88
C TYR A 77 -7.76 -44.82 -14.42
N THR A 78 -8.92 -45.19 -13.89
CA THR A 78 -9.38 -44.81 -12.53
C THR A 78 -9.41 -45.98 -11.52
N PHE A 79 -9.20 -47.21 -11.97
CA PHE A 79 -9.27 -48.40 -11.11
C PHE A 79 -8.06 -48.49 -10.15
N LYS A 80 -8.22 -49.16 -9.00
CA LYS A 80 -7.18 -49.35 -7.96
C LYS A 80 -6.55 -48.04 -7.46
N LYS A 81 -7.36 -47.00 -7.30
CA LYS A 81 -6.92 -45.74 -6.71
C LYS A 81 -6.48 -45.93 -5.26
N ASP A 82 -7.28 -46.64 -4.49
CA ASP A 82 -7.03 -46.86 -3.06
C ASP A 82 -5.76 -47.70 -2.84
N GLU A 83 -5.46 -48.67 -3.70
CA GLU A 83 -4.25 -49.51 -3.59
C GLU A 83 -2.94 -48.78 -3.93
N ILE A 84 -3.00 -47.69 -4.71
CA ILE A 84 -1.81 -46.97 -5.18
C ILE A 84 -1.66 -45.64 -4.44
N GLU A 85 -2.71 -44.84 -4.37
CA GLU A 85 -2.65 -43.49 -3.82
C GLU A 85 -2.71 -43.47 -2.28
N ASP A 86 -3.51 -44.32 -1.62
CA ASP A 86 -3.63 -44.30 -0.16
C ASP A 86 -2.32 -44.63 0.57
N PRO A 87 -1.51 -45.62 0.14
CA PRO A 87 -0.23 -45.89 0.78
C PRO A 87 0.76 -44.72 0.65
N ILE A 88 0.78 -44.02 -0.49
CA ILE A 88 1.57 -42.80 -0.69
C ILE A 88 1.06 -41.67 0.23
N ILE A 89 -0.25 -41.48 0.32
CA ILE A 89 -0.87 -40.47 1.19
C ILE A 89 -0.53 -40.76 2.67
N HIS A 90 -0.66 -42.00 3.12
CA HIS A 90 -0.31 -42.40 4.48
C HIS A 90 1.17 -42.20 4.80
N ARG A 91 2.06 -42.44 3.82
CA ARG A 91 3.49 -42.17 3.96
C ARG A 91 3.76 -40.68 4.14
N ILE A 92 3.17 -39.83 3.30
CA ILE A 92 3.28 -38.36 3.43
C ILE A 92 2.79 -37.92 4.82
N GLN A 93 1.64 -38.42 5.27
CA GLN A 93 1.11 -38.14 6.62
C GLN A 93 2.05 -38.62 7.72
N SER A 94 2.70 -39.77 7.57
CA SER A 94 3.66 -40.31 8.54
C SER A 94 4.92 -39.44 8.62
N VAL A 95 5.46 -39.00 7.47
CA VAL A 95 6.61 -38.08 7.42
C VAL A 95 6.25 -36.74 8.06
N PHE A 96 5.11 -36.16 7.72
CA PHE A 96 4.63 -34.92 8.34
C PHE A 96 4.42 -35.08 9.85
N ARG A 97 3.78 -36.15 10.32
CA ARG A 97 3.59 -36.40 11.76
C ARG A 97 4.91 -36.44 12.51
N ARG A 98 5.91 -37.15 11.98
CA ARG A 98 7.26 -37.19 12.57
C ARG A 98 7.92 -35.81 12.59
N ALA A 99 7.80 -35.05 11.50
CA ALA A 99 8.33 -33.69 11.42
C ALA A 99 7.65 -32.76 12.44
N SER A 100 6.32 -32.77 12.52
CA SER A 100 5.52 -31.95 13.43
C SER A 100 5.76 -32.28 14.91
N ILE A 101 6.09 -33.53 15.26
CA ILE A 101 6.49 -33.91 16.62
C ILE A 101 7.88 -33.37 16.97
N LYS A 102 8.81 -33.31 16.00
CA LYS A 102 10.18 -32.84 16.23
C LYS A 102 10.29 -31.31 16.24
N TRP A 103 9.63 -30.63 15.30
CA TRP A 103 9.61 -29.18 15.15
C TRP A 103 8.24 -28.62 15.49
N LYS A 104 7.80 -28.85 16.74
CA LYS A 104 6.45 -28.49 17.22
C LYS A 104 6.14 -27.01 17.05
N ASP A 105 7.14 -26.14 17.19
CA ASP A 105 6.96 -24.69 17.15
C ASP A 105 6.75 -24.11 15.74
N ASP A 106 7.07 -24.88 14.70
CA ASP A 106 7.01 -24.43 13.31
C ASP A 106 5.57 -24.50 12.77
N VAL A 107 4.85 -23.39 12.90
CA VAL A 107 3.47 -23.26 12.39
C VAL A 107 3.40 -23.47 10.88
N GLN A 108 4.42 -23.10 10.10
CA GLN A 108 4.37 -23.27 8.64
C GLN A 108 4.39 -24.74 8.24
N LEU A 109 5.13 -25.56 8.97
CA LEU A 109 5.11 -27.02 8.81
C LEU A 109 3.70 -27.60 9.05
N TRP A 110 3.03 -27.17 10.11
CA TRP A 110 1.66 -27.59 10.39
C TRP A 110 0.65 -27.11 9.33
N LEU A 111 0.76 -25.86 8.87
CA LEU A 111 -0.10 -25.32 7.81
C LEU A 111 0.10 -26.08 6.50
N SER A 112 1.34 -26.44 6.17
CA SER A 112 1.66 -27.27 5.00
C SER A 112 1.05 -28.67 5.12
N PHE A 113 1.11 -29.26 6.33
CA PHE A 113 0.49 -30.55 6.61
C PHE A 113 -1.04 -30.49 6.48
N ILE A 114 -1.68 -29.45 7.02
CA ILE A 114 -3.12 -29.20 6.89
C ILE A 114 -3.53 -29.02 5.43
N ALA A 115 -2.78 -28.23 4.66
CA ALA A 115 -3.06 -28.00 3.25
C ALA A 115 -2.99 -29.30 2.43
N PHE A 116 -2.00 -30.15 2.70
CA PHE A 116 -1.91 -31.48 2.10
C PHE A 116 -3.11 -32.34 2.46
N CYS A 117 -3.46 -32.43 3.75
CA CYS A 117 -4.59 -33.22 4.22
C CYS A 117 -5.93 -32.71 3.68
N ARG A 118 -6.11 -31.41 3.48
CA ARG A 118 -7.32 -30.84 2.87
C ARG A 118 -7.51 -31.30 1.42
N LYS A 119 -6.41 -31.45 0.66
CA LYS A 119 -6.45 -31.88 -0.74
C LYS A 119 -6.60 -33.39 -0.90
N TRP A 120 -5.98 -34.19 -0.03
CA TRP A 120 -5.80 -35.64 -0.28
C TRP A 120 -6.25 -36.58 0.84
N ALA A 121 -6.59 -36.11 2.05
CA ALA A 121 -6.85 -36.98 3.20
C ALA A 121 -8.31 -36.96 3.67
N ALA A 122 -8.70 -38.01 4.40
CA ALA A 122 -10.01 -38.10 5.03
C ALA A 122 -10.21 -37.04 6.13
N LYS A 123 -11.42 -36.44 6.18
CA LYS A 123 -11.80 -35.36 7.12
C LYS A 123 -11.46 -35.66 8.58
N VAL A 124 -11.70 -36.90 9.04
CA VAL A 124 -11.44 -37.34 10.43
C VAL A 124 -9.97 -37.17 10.86
N HIS A 125 -9.02 -37.36 9.94
CA HIS A 125 -7.60 -37.18 10.24
C HIS A 125 -7.25 -35.71 10.44
N LEU A 126 -7.91 -34.82 9.70
CA LEU A 126 -7.64 -33.39 9.74
C LEU A 126 -8.16 -32.75 11.05
N SER A 127 -9.31 -33.16 11.57
CA SER A 127 -9.78 -32.71 12.91
C SER A 127 -8.79 -33.09 14.03
N LYS A 128 -8.17 -34.27 13.96
CA LYS A 128 -7.12 -34.70 14.92
C LYS A 128 -5.85 -33.86 14.80
N ILE A 129 -5.45 -33.49 13.59
CA ILE A 129 -4.30 -32.60 13.34
C ILE A 129 -4.58 -31.21 13.91
N PHE A 130 -5.77 -30.65 13.65
CA PHE A 130 -6.18 -29.37 14.23
C PHE A 130 -6.21 -29.41 15.76
N SER A 131 -6.74 -30.48 16.36
CA SER A 131 -6.73 -30.67 17.82
C SER A 131 -5.31 -30.67 18.40
N SER A 132 -4.37 -31.34 17.71
CA SER A 132 -2.96 -31.40 18.10
C SER A 132 -2.26 -30.05 17.93
N LEU A 133 -2.51 -29.36 16.81
CA LEU A 133 -1.99 -28.03 16.53
C LEU A 133 -2.44 -27.02 17.59
N LEU A 134 -3.73 -27.00 17.92
CA LEU A 134 -4.32 -26.06 18.88
C LEU A 134 -3.91 -26.37 20.33
N ALA A 135 -3.58 -27.62 20.65
CA ALA A 135 -3.02 -27.96 21.96
C ALA A 135 -1.62 -27.34 22.16
N ILE A 136 -0.82 -27.24 21.10
CA ILE A 136 0.54 -26.68 21.15
C ILE A 136 0.51 -25.16 20.96
N HIS A 137 -0.32 -24.66 20.04
CA HIS A 137 -0.38 -23.25 19.63
C HIS A 137 -1.69 -22.55 20.04
N SER A 138 -2.13 -22.81 21.28
CA SER A 138 -3.35 -22.21 21.82
C SER A 138 -3.29 -20.68 21.87
N ASN A 139 -2.10 -20.08 21.92
CA ASN A 139 -1.84 -18.65 22.01
C ASN A 139 -2.05 -17.86 20.70
N LYS A 140 -2.37 -18.51 19.58
CA LYS A 140 -2.55 -17.85 18.26
C LYS A 140 -4.02 -17.87 17.83
N PRO A 141 -4.78 -16.77 17.97
CA PRO A 141 -6.21 -16.70 17.60
C PRO A 141 -6.49 -17.10 16.13
N GLY A 142 -5.58 -16.78 15.22
CA GLY A 142 -5.74 -17.09 13.79
C GLY A 142 -5.83 -18.59 13.50
N LEU A 143 -5.18 -19.45 14.30
CA LEU A 143 -5.24 -20.90 14.12
C LEU A 143 -6.59 -21.46 14.57
N TRP A 144 -7.20 -20.89 15.61
CA TRP A 144 -8.56 -21.23 16.04
C TRP A 144 -9.58 -20.88 14.97
N ILE A 145 -9.47 -19.68 14.39
CA ILE A 145 -10.33 -19.23 13.30
C ILE A 145 -10.18 -20.16 12.08
N LEU A 146 -8.94 -20.54 11.73
CA LEU A 146 -8.69 -21.47 10.63
C LEU A 146 -9.35 -22.84 10.86
N ALA A 147 -9.20 -23.41 12.06
CA ALA A 147 -9.81 -24.68 12.42
C ALA A 147 -11.34 -24.62 12.38
N ALA A 148 -11.94 -23.56 12.92
CA ALA A 148 -13.39 -23.38 12.94
C ALA A 148 -13.97 -23.14 11.53
N LYS A 149 -13.27 -22.39 10.66
CA LYS A 149 -13.66 -22.22 9.25
C LYS A 149 -13.64 -23.53 8.50
N TRP A 150 -12.61 -24.35 8.72
CA TRP A 150 -12.51 -25.67 8.10
C TRP A 150 -13.65 -26.61 8.55
N GLU A 151 -13.94 -26.70 9.85
CA GLU A 151 -15.07 -27.51 10.35
C GLU A 151 -16.43 -27.05 9.78
N LEU A 152 -16.59 -25.75 9.54
CA LEU A 152 -17.80 -25.20 8.94
C LEU A 152 -17.91 -25.49 7.44
N GLU A 153 -16.87 -25.17 6.66
CA GLU A 153 -16.89 -25.24 5.19
C GLU A 153 -16.76 -26.68 4.68
N ASP A 154 -15.81 -27.45 5.24
CA ASP A 154 -15.43 -28.77 4.71
C ASP A 154 -16.14 -29.91 5.47
N CYS A 155 -16.34 -29.81 6.79
CA CYS A 155 -17.06 -30.82 7.57
C CYS A 155 -18.57 -30.57 7.69
N LEU A 156 -19.06 -29.37 7.34
CA LEU A 156 -20.46 -28.96 7.49
C LEU A 156 -20.97 -29.06 8.94
N SER A 157 -20.06 -29.02 9.93
CA SER A 157 -20.39 -29.17 11.36
C SER A 157 -20.31 -27.83 12.08
N SER A 158 -21.46 -27.15 12.16
CA SER A 158 -21.60 -25.88 12.89
C SER A 158 -21.36 -26.04 14.39
N GLU A 159 -21.71 -27.19 14.97
CA GLU A 159 -21.51 -27.47 16.40
C GLU A 159 -20.02 -27.60 16.75
N SER A 160 -19.24 -28.32 15.95
CA SER A 160 -17.79 -28.45 16.15
C SER A 160 -17.09 -27.10 16.03
N ALA A 161 -17.48 -26.29 15.04
CA ALA A 161 -16.99 -24.92 14.87
C ALA A 161 -17.33 -24.06 16.10
N ARG A 162 -18.56 -24.15 16.63
CA ARG A 162 -18.99 -23.44 17.85
C ARG A 162 -18.14 -23.83 19.06
N GLN A 163 -17.90 -25.11 19.29
CA GLN A 163 -17.06 -25.59 20.39
C GLN A 163 -15.63 -25.06 20.29
N LEU A 164 -15.07 -25.00 19.08
CA LEU A 164 -13.75 -24.41 18.82
C LEU A 164 -13.71 -22.92 19.15
N PHE A 165 -14.72 -22.14 18.74
CA PHE A 165 -14.80 -20.71 19.08
C PHE A 165 -14.95 -20.48 20.60
N LEU A 166 -15.82 -21.25 21.27
CA LEU A 166 -16.00 -21.16 22.72
C LEU A 166 -14.70 -21.50 23.47
N ARG A 167 -13.96 -22.52 23.03
CA ARG A 167 -12.64 -22.85 23.59
C ARG A 167 -11.62 -21.75 23.29
N ALA A 168 -11.62 -21.18 22.10
CA ALA A 168 -10.74 -20.09 21.73
C ALA A 168 -10.97 -18.83 22.59
N LEU A 169 -12.23 -18.51 22.89
CA LEU A 169 -12.60 -17.36 23.74
C LEU A 169 -12.13 -17.50 25.19
N ARG A 170 -11.93 -18.73 25.69
CA ARG A 170 -11.31 -18.97 27.00
C ARG A 170 -9.84 -18.55 27.02
N PHE A 171 -9.13 -18.73 25.91
CA PHE A 171 -7.72 -18.32 25.78
C PHE A 171 -7.58 -16.85 25.37
N HIS A 172 -8.49 -16.34 24.55
CA HIS A 172 -8.41 -15.01 23.93
C HIS A 172 -9.70 -14.19 24.12
N PRO A 173 -10.09 -13.87 25.36
CA PRO A 173 -11.39 -13.24 25.65
C PRO A 173 -11.49 -11.81 25.12
N ARG A 174 -10.39 -11.14 24.80
CA ARG A 174 -10.38 -9.75 24.31
C ARG A 174 -10.08 -9.62 22.82
N CYS A 175 -10.08 -10.71 22.05
CA CYS A 175 -9.73 -10.67 20.63
C CYS A 175 -10.94 -10.31 19.76
N PRO A 176 -10.99 -9.12 19.11
CA PRO A 176 -12.16 -8.69 18.34
C PRO A 176 -12.44 -9.60 17.14
N LYS A 177 -11.39 -10.00 16.41
CA LYS A 177 -11.50 -10.87 15.24
C LYS A 177 -12.15 -12.22 15.55
N LEU A 178 -11.93 -12.75 16.76
CA LEU A 178 -12.50 -14.03 17.16
C LEU A 178 -14.02 -13.92 17.36
N TYR A 179 -14.48 -12.83 17.97
CA TYR A 179 -15.91 -12.54 18.08
C TYR A 179 -16.54 -12.23 16.74
N GLU A 180 -15.89 -11.47 15.86
CA GLU A 180 -16.37 -11.18 14.50
C GLU A 180 -16.61 -12.48 13.70
N GLU A 181 -15.63 -13.38 13.69
CA GLU A 181 -15.74 -14.65 12.96
C GLU A 181 -16.74 -15.61 13.61
N TYR A 182 -16.83 -15.62 14.94
CA TYR A 182 -17.81 -16.42 15.65
C TYR A 182 -19.25 -15.93 15.40
N PHE A 183 -19.46 -14.61 15.48
CA PHE A 183 -20.72 -13.95 15.15
C PHE A 183 -21.13 -14.22 13.70
N ARG A 184 -20.18 -14.09 12.75
CA ARG A 184 -20.42 -14.41 11.34
C ARG A 184 -20.81 -15.88 11.16
N MET A 185 -20.15 -16.80 11.85
CA MET A 185 -20.45 -18.24 11.76
C MET A 185 -21.88 -18.55 12.20
N GLU A 186 -22.35 -18.01 13.33
CA GLU A 186 -23.74 -18.24 13.77
C GLU A 186 -24.77 -17.67 12.80
N LEU A 187 -24.50 -16.51 12.20
CA LEU A 187 -25.38 -15.94 11.18
C LEU A 187 -25.41 -16.80 9.90
N MET A 188 -24.26 -17.31 9.45
CA MET A 188 -24.20 -18.26 8.33
C MET A 188 -24.96 -19.55 8.63
N HIS A 189 -24.85 -20.06 9.86
CA HIS A 189 -25.60 -21.24 10.29
C HIS A 189 -27.12 -20.99 10.30
N ALA A 190 -27.58 -19.87 10.84
CA ALA A 190 -28.98 -19.49 10.81
C ALA A 190 -29.50 -19.32 9.36
N GLU A 191 -28.69 -18.74 8.47
CA GLU A 191 -29.05 -18.63 7.05
C GLU A 191 -29.20 -20.00 6.38
N LYS A 192 -28.29 -20.93 6.67
CA LYS A 192 -28.32 -22.30 6.14
C LYS A 192 -29.60 -23.02 6.56
N LEU A 193 -29.94 -23.00 7.84
CA LEU A 193 -31.16 -23.63 8.36
C LEU A 193 -32.43 -23.00 7.76
N ARG A 194 -32.42 -21.69 7.50
CA ARG A 194 -33.55 -21.01 6.83
C ARG A 194 -33.71 -21.47 5.38
N LYS A 195 -32.61 -21.63 4.64
CA LYS A 195 -32.65 -22.15 3.25
C LYS A 195 -33.15 -23.59 3.21
N GLU A 196 -32.66 -24.44 4.11
CA GLU A 196 -33.14 -25.82 4.25
C GLU A 196 -34.65 -25.84 4.52
N LYS A 197 -35.14 -25.05 5.50
CA LYS A 197 -36.58 -24.95 5.78
C LYS A 197 -37.40 -24.51 4.56
N GLN A 198 -36.94 -23.49 3.82
CA GLN A 198 -37.62 -23.03 2.60
C GLN A 198 -37.64 -24.09 1.49
N GLU A 199 -36.59 -24.90 1.38
CA GLU A 199 -36.54 -25.99 0.41
C GLU A 199 -37.49 -27.13 0.79
N PHE A 200 -37.58 -27.49 2.07
CA PHE A 200 -38.54 -28.47 2.57
C PHE A 200 -40.00 -28.02 2.37
N GLU A 201 -40.30 -26.76 2.67
CA GLU A 201 -41.63 -26.17 2.45
C GLU A 201 -42.03 -26.19 0.96
N LYS A 202 -41.09 -25.91 0.04
CA LYS A 202 -41.33 -26.00 -1.41
C LYS A 202 -41.54 -27.43 -1.91
N ALA A 203 -41.00 -28.43 -1.20
CA ALA A 203 -41.09 -29.83 -1.58
C ALA A 203 -42.38 -30.52 -1.11
N ASN A 204 -43.31 -29.83 -0.42
CA ASN A 204 -44.56 -30.39 0.14
C ASN A 204 -44.35 -31.66 1.00
N MET A 205 -43.20 -31.77 1.67
CA MET A 205 -42.93 -32.85 2.63
C MET A 205 -43.43 -32.43 4.01
N ASP A 206 -44.04 -33.35 4.76
CA ASP A 206 -44.61 -33.09 6.08
C ASP A 206 -43.55 -32.57 7.07
N VAL A 207 -43.77 -31.34 7.57
CA VAL A 207 -42.80 -30.52 8.33
C VAL A 207 -42.67 -30.98 9.80
N GLY A 208 -43.39 -32.03 10.20
CA GLY A 208 -43.46 -32.52 11.58
C GLY A 208 -42.16 -33.06 12.20
N SER A 209 -41.04 -33.10 11.48
CA SER A 209 -39.75 -33.64 11.99
C SER A 209 -38.58 -32.65 12.03
N LEU A 210 -38.74 -31.42 11.52
CA LEU A 210 -37.69 -30.38 11.50
C LEU A 210 -38.19 -29.06 12.09
N GLU A 211 -38.75 -29.12 13.31
CA GLU A 211 -38.94 -27.93 14.13
C GLU A 211 -37.58 -27.42 14.63
N HIS A 212 -36.81 -26.79 13.73
CA HIS A 212 -35.71 -25.95 14.18
C HIS A 212 -36.29 -24.82 15.01
N ALA A 213 -35.84 -24.68 16.26
CA ALA A 213 -36.31 -23.62 17.16
C ALA A 213 -36.24 -22.27 16.44
N GLU A 214 -37.35 -21.53 16.44
CA GLU A 214 -37.50 -20.25 15.74
C GLU A 214 -36.44 -19.22 16.19
N GLU A 215 -35.99 -19.35 17.43
CA GLU A 215 -34.87 -18.60 18.04
C GLU A 215 -33.53 -18.80 17.32
N VAL A 216 -33.25 -20.01 16.82
CA VAL A 216 -32.04 -20.29 16.05
C VAL A 216 -32.16 -19.68 14.65
N LEU A 217 -33.36 -19.73 14.06
CA LEU A 217 -33.63 -19.17 12.74
C LEU A 217 -33.54 -17.65 12.75
N THR A 218 -33.98 -16.99 13.83
CA THR A 218 -33.88 -15.53 14.01
C THR A 218 -32.46 -15.05 14.34
N GLY A 219 -31.55 -15.95 14.68
CA GLY A 219 -30.15 -15.63 14.98
C GLY A 219 -29.90 -15.24 16.44
N GLU A 220 -30.70 -15.75 17.39
CA GLU A 220 -30.57 -15.42 18.81
C GLU A 220 -29.18 -15.76 19.37
N LEU A 221 -28.55 -16.84 18.89
CA LEU A 221 -27.16 -17.17 19.25
C LEU A 221 -26.19 -16.07 18.83
N ALA A 222 -26.36 -15.47 17.65
CA ALA A 222 -25.57 -14.33 17.21
C ALA A 222 -25.82 -13.11 18.09
N ARG A 223 -27.07 -12.88 18.53
CA ARG A 223 -27.42 -11.82 19.50
C ARG A 223 -26.76 -12.02 20.86
N ILE A 224 -26.71 -13.25 21.38
CA ILE A 224 -26.02 -13.58 22.64
C ILE A 224 -24.51 -13.30 22.51
N ILE A 225 -23.89 -13.72 21.40
CA ILE A 225 -22.48 -13.47 21.13
C ILE A 225 -22.22 -11.98 21.04
N TYR A 226 -23.08 -11.23 20.36
CA TYR A 226 -23.01 -9.79 20.28
C TYR A 226 -23.00 -9.16 21.69
N LYS A 227 -24.00 -9.45 22.53
CA LYS A 227 -24.09 -8.92 23.90
C LYS A 227 -22.85 -9.24 24.73
N ASN A 228 -22.36 -10.47 24.64
CA ASN A 228 -21.12 -10.87 25.30
C ASN A 228 -19.91 -10.09 24.77
N ALA A 229 -19.79 -9.90 23.45
CA ALA A 229 -18.67 -9.22 22.82
C ALA A 229 -18.60 -7.73 23.24
N ILE A 230 -19.75 -7.03 23.29
CA ILE A 230 -19.82 -5.62 23.69
C ILE A 230 -19.43 -5.43 25.16
N SER A 231 -19.84 -6.38 26.03
CA SER A 231 -19.52 -6.31 27.45
C SER A 231 -18.01 -6.34 27.71
N VAL A 232 -17.26 -7.04 26.84
CA VAL A 232 -15.81 -7.20 26.95
C VAL A 232 -15.06 -6.14 26.13
N ILE A 233 -15.53 -5.82 24.92
CA ILE A 233 -14.85 -4.94 23.95
C ILE A 233 -15.67 -3.67 23.74
N LYS A 234 -15.33 -2.63 24.50
CA LYS A 234 -15.95 -1.30 24.41
C LYS A 234 -15.27 -0.46 23.32
N SER A 235 -15.51 -0.80 22.05
CA SER A 235 -14.98 -0.04 20.91
C SER A 235 -16.04 0.19 19.84
N ALA A 236 -16.24 1.46 19.45
CA ALA A 236 -17.15 1.85 18.36
C ALA A 236 -16.77 1.21 17.02
N LYS A 237 -15.47 1.15 16.69
CA LYS A 237 -14.97 0.49 15.47
C LYS A 237 -15.38 -0.98 15.39
N PHE A 238 -15.36 -1.67 16.53
CA PHE A 238 -15.78 -3.06 16.62
C PHE A 238 -17.30 -3.23 16.53
N HIS A 239 -18.09 -2.29 17.07
CA HIS A 239 -19.54 -2.31 16.88
C HIS A 239 -19.92 -2.14 15.41
N VAL A 240 -19.24 -1.21 14.72
CA VAL A 240 -19.43 -0.98 13.28
C VAL A 240 -19.03 -2.20 12.46
N SER A 241 -17.98 -2.94 12.83
CA SER A 241 -17.61 -4.17 12.11
C SER A 241 -18.65 -5.28 12.29
N LEU A 242 -19.20 -5.48 13.50
CA LEU A 242 -20.29 -6.42 13.73
C LEU A 242 -21.57 -6.04 12.98
N LEU A 243 -21.91 -4.75 12.94
CA LEU A 243 -23.03 -4.25 12.13
C LEU A 243 -22.82 -4.51 10.64
N SER A 244 -21.59 -4.30 10.14
CA SER A 244 -21.24 -4.57 8.74
C SER A 244 -21.36 -6.06 8.40
N VAL A 245 -21.02 -6.95 9.34
CA VAL A 245 -21.25 -8.39 9.20
C VAL A 245 -22.73 -8.71 9.17
N ALA A 246 -23.53 -8.15 10.10
CA ALA A 246 -24.97 -8.37 10.14
C ALA A 246 -25.70 -7.88 8.88
N GLN A 247 -25.21 -6.80 8.26
CA GLN A 247 -25.73 -6.24 7.00
C GLN A 247 -25.58 -7.18 5.80
N LEU A 248 -24.71 -8.19 5.87
CA LEU A 248 -24.60 -9.22 4.82
C LEU A 248 -25.80 -10.18 4.80
N PHE A 249 -26.65 -10.17 5.83
CA PHE A 249 -27.75 -11.11 6.01
C PHE A 249 -29.09 -10.38 6.05
N ASP A 250 -29.91 -10.54 5.02
CA ASP A 250 -31.20 -9.84 4.87
C ASP A 250 -32.20 -10.14 5.98
N PHE A 251 -32.10 -11.33 6.57
CA PHE A 251 -32.99 -11.76 7.64
C PHE A 251 -32.69 -11.10 8.99
N ALA A 252 -31.47 -10.58 9.17
CA ALA A 252 -30.97 -10.09 10.45
C ALA A 252 -31.32 -8.61 10.71
N LYS A 253 -32.36 -8.07 10.05
CA LYS A 253 -32.75 -6.64 10.16
C LYS A 253 -33.08 -6.21 11.58
N ASP A 254 -33.64 -7.08 12.40
CA ASP A 254 -33.95 -6.78 13.81
C ASP A 254 -32.67 -6.63 14.62
N LEU A 255 -31.74 -7.56 14.44
CA LEU A 255 -30.41 -7.51 15.05
C LEU A 255 -29.59 -6.31 14.54
N GLN A 256 -29.66 -5.98 13.25
CA GLN A 256 -29.03 -4.78 12.69
C GLN A 256 -29.56 -3.50 13.37
N ARG A 257 -30.88 -3.41 13.60
CA ARG A 257 -31.51 -2.28 14.30
C ARG A 257 -31.07 -2.20 15.76
N GLU A 258 -31.01 -3.33 16.47
CA GLU A 258 -30.50 -3.41 17.83
C GLU A 258 -29.05 -2.94 17.91
N ILE A 259 -28.16 -3.51 17.09
CA ILE A 259 -26.72 -3.12 17.06
C ILE A 259 -26.56 -1.63 16.74
N TYR A 260 -27.37 -1.09 15.83
CA TYR A 260 -27.32 0.32 15.47
C TYR A 260 -27.78 1.25 16.61
N ASN A 261 -28.85 0.88 17.31
CA ASN A 261 -29.33 1.65 18.47
C ASN A 261 -28.33 1.60 19.62
N ASP A 262 -27.73 0.43 19.88
CA ASP A 262 -26.70 0.26 20.89
C ASP A 262 -25.43 1.04 20.55
N LEU A 263 -25.01 1.07 19.27
CA LEU A 263 -23.91 1.92 18.81
C LEU A 263 -24.14 3.39 19.15
N LYS A 264 -25.35 3.91 18.90
CA LYS A 264 -25.73 5.29 19.23
C LYS A 264 -25.76 5.57 20.73
N ALA A 265 -26.28 4.63 21.52
CA ALA A 265 -26.44 4.82 22.95
C ALA A 265 -25.13 4.67 23.74
N LEU A 266 -24.25 3.75 23.32
CA LEU A 266 -23.06 3.37 24.08
C LEU A 266 -21.80 4.16 23.70
N HIS A 267 -21.73 4.71 22.48
CA HIS A 267 -20.53 5.40 21.96
C HIS A 267 -20.85 6.84 21.51
N THR A 268 -21.59 7.58 22.33
CA THR A 268 -21.97 8.99 22.08
C THR A 268 -20.78 9.93 21.98
N ASP A 269 -19.64 9.55 22.57
CA ASP A 269 -18.45 10.40 22.67
C ASP A 269 -17.45 10.14 21.54
N ASP A 270 -17.69 9.11 20.72
CA ASP A 270 -16.75 8.66 19.69
C ASP A 270 -17.05 9.29 18.32
N PRO A 271 -16.09 10.01 17.71
CA PRO A 271 -16.27 10.63 16.39
C PRO A 271 -16.60 9.66 15.25
N LEU A 272 -16.17 8.40 15.35
CA LEU A 272 -16.42 7.39 14.31
C LEU A 272 -17.86 6.87 14.37
N THR A 273 -18.46 6.78 15.56
CA THR A 273 -19.91 6.54 15.70
C THR A 273 -20.72 7.60 14.98
N TRP A 274 -20.42 8.89 15.21
CA TRP A 274 -21.13 9.99 14.56
C TRP A 274 -20.92 10.02 13.05
N ASP A 275 -19.70 9.77 12.56
CA ASP A 275 -19.44 9.65 11.11
C ASP A 275 -20.25 8.50 10.49
N TYR A 276 -20.34 7.35 11.16
CA TYR A 276 -21.14 6.22 10.69
C TYR A 276 -22.63 6.55 10.63
N VAL A 277 -23.19 7.08 11.74
CA VAL A 277 -24.61 7.47 11.83
C VAL A 277 -24.96 8.51 10.77
N ALA A 278 -24.12 9.53 10.60
CA ALA A 278 -24.34 10.55 9.59
C ALA A 278 -24.33 9.95 8.17
N ARG A 279 -23.37 9.06 7.87
CA ARG A 279 -23.29 8.41 6.54
C ARG A 279 -24.46 7.49 6.25
N GLN A 280 -25.05 6.87 7.26
CA GLN A 280 -26.22 6.01 7.09
C GLN A 280 -27.44 6.78 6.55
N GLU A 281 -27.61 8.06 6.90
CA GLU A 281 -28.65 8.94 6.34
C GLU A 281 -28.54 9.14 4.82
N LEU A 282 -27.36 8.89 4.22
CA LEU A 282 -27.22 8.89 2.76
C LEU A 282 -27.77 7.61 2.10
N VAL A 283 -27.70 6.49 2.84
CA VAL A 283 -28.06 5.15 2.35
C VAL A 283 -29.54 4.86 2.54
N ILE A 284 -30.15 5.39 3.60
CA ILE A 284 -31.59 5.27 3.84
C ILE A 284 -32.34 5.80 2.61
N GLN A 285 -32.94 4.87 1.86
CA GLN A 285 -33.86 5.20 0.79
C GLN A 285 -35.11 5.80 1.44
N SER A 286 -35.68 6.83 0.81
CA SER A 286 -37.04 7.24 1.15
C SER A 286 -37.98 6.03 1.11
N GLN A 287 -39.00 6.03 1.95
CA GLN A 287 -39.92 4.91 2.20
C GLN A 287 -40.37 4.15 0.93
N PRO A 288 -40.67 2.85 1.02
CA PRO A 288 -41.25 2.08 -0.08
C PRO A 288 -42.63 2.67 -0.43
N GLY A 289 -42.68 3.50 -1.48
CA GLY A 289 -43.87 4.26 -1.87
C GLY A 289 -43.56 5.60 -2.56
N GLU A 290 -42.35 6.18 -2.38
CA GLU A 290 -41.91 7.30 -3.21
C GLU A 290 -41.36 6.76 -4.55
N GLU A 291 -42.06 7.08 -5.64
CA GLU A 291 -41.60 6.78 -7.00
C GLU A 291 -40.13 7.20 -7.18
N LEU A 292 -39.31 6.29 -7.73
CA LEU A 292 -37.94 6.61 -8.15
C LEU A 292 -37.98 7.87 -9.01
N PRO A 293 -37.29 8.96 -8.62
CA PRO A 293 -37.46 10.24 -9.30
C PRO A 293 -37.13 10.10 -10.80
N ALA A 294 -38.16 10.21 -11.65
CA ALA A 294 -38.06 9.93 -13.08
C ALA A 294 -37.13 10.92 -13.82
N THR A 295 -36.97 12.14 -13.28
CA THR A 295 -36.15 13.20 -13.90
C THR A 295 -34.78 13.37 -13.21
N LYS A 296 -33.75 13.73 -14.00
CA LYS A 296 -32.39 14.04 -13.50
C LYS A 296 -32.39 15.15 -12.42
N GLN A 297 -33.34 16.09 -12.51
CA GLN A 297 -33.51 17.18 -11.55
C GLN A 297 -34.10 16.70 -10.22
N ALA A 298 -35.09 15.81 -10.25
CA ALA A 298 -35.66 15.22 -9.04
C ALA A 298 -34.63 14.32 -8.32
N LYS A 299 -33.82 13.56 -9.06
CA LYS A 299 -32.67 12.81 -8.50
C LYS A 299 -31.66 13.73 -7.79
N ALA A 300 -31.32 14.87 -8.39
CA ALA A 300 -30.40 15.83 -7.78
C ALA A 300 -30.99 16.50 -6.52
N LYS A 301 -32.30 16.79 -6.50
CA LYS A 301 -33.00 17.34 -5.33
C LYS A 301 -33.02 16.34 -4.18
N GLU A 302 -33.26 15.05 -4.48
CA GLU A 302 -33.25 13.98 -3.49
C GLU A 302 -31.87 13.78 -2.87
N VAL A 303 -30.82 13.73 -3.70
CA VAL A 303 -29.44 13.69 -3.21
C VAL A 303 -29.13 14.90 -2.32
N GLY A 304 -29.61 16.09 -2.70
CA GLY A 304 -29.48 17.30 -1.88
C GLY A 304 -30.13 17.18 -0.50
N ARG A 305 -31.35 16.63 -0.42
CA ARG A 305 -32.07 16.38 0.84
C ARG A 305 -31.35 15.38 1.74
N ARG A 306 -30.80 14.30 1.18
CA ARG A 306 -30.00 13.32 1.94
C ARG A 306 -28.70 13.94 2.48
N GLU A 307 -28.02 14.74 1.66
CA GLU A 307 -26.83 15.49 2.11
C GLU A 307 -27.18 16.49 3.22
N GLU A 308 -28.37 17.11 3.20
CA GLU A 308 -28.86 18.00 4.26
C GLU A 308 -29.08 17.26 5.58
N ARG A 309 -29.78 16.12 5.55
CA ARG A 309 -29.97 15.28 6.75
C ARG A 309 -28.65 14.83 7.35
N CYS A 310 -27.73 14.37 6.50
CA CYS A 310 -26.39 13.97 6.93
C CYS A 310 -25.62 15.13 7.57
N CYS A 311 -25.65 16.33 6.98
CA CYS A 311 -25.01 17.51 7.56
C CYS A 311 -25.63 17.90 8.91
N ALA A 312 -26.95 17.79 9.08
CA ALA A 312 -27.60 18.09 10.35
C ALA A 312 -27.10 17.18 11.48
N VAL A 313 -26.89 15.89 11.20
CA VAL A 313 -26.27 14.95 12.16
C VAL A 313 -24.84 15.36 12.49
N TYR A 314 -24.03 15.77 11.51
CA TYR A 314 -22.68 16.28 11.79
C TYR A 314 -22.68 17.58 12.60
N GLU A 315 -23.63 18.49 12.37
CA GLU A 315 -23.76 19.72 13.14
C GLU A 315 -24.18 19.45 14.59
N GLU A 316 -24.98 18.42 14.84
CA GLU A 316 -25.28 17.93 16.18
C GLU A 316 -24.06 17.28 16.83
N ALA A 317 -23.38 16.39 16.11
CA ALA A 317 -22.18 15.68 16.56
C ALA A 317 -21.04 16.62 16.97
N VAL A 318 -20.85 17.71 16.24
CA VAL A 318 -19.83 18.72 16.55
C VAL A 318 -20.19 19.53 17.79
N LYS A 319 -21.48 19.70 18.10
CA LYS A 319 -21.93 20.35 19.34
C LYS A 319 -21.76 19.43 20.55
N THR A 320 -22.02 18.13 20.39
CA THR A 320 -21.87 17.13 21.45
C THR A 320 -20.40 16.79 21.71
N VAL A 321 -19.61 16.65 20.64
CA VAL A 321 -18.19 16.24 20.68
C VAL A 321 -17.34 17.24 19.86
N PRO A 322 -17.01 18.42 20.42
CA PRO A 322 -16.22 19.46 19.74
C PRO A 322 -14.72 19.09 19.72
N THR A 323 -14.36 18.00 19.05
CA THR A 323 -12.98 17.50 18.94
C THR A 323 -12.43 17.69 17.53
N GLU A 324 -11.09 17.74 17.41
CA GLU A 324 -10.39 17.79 16.12
C GLU A 324 -10.76 16.59 15.23
N ALA A 325 -10.91 15.40 15.83
CA ALA A 325 -11.30 14.19 15.12
C ALA A 325 -12.73 14.28 14.54
N MET A 326 -13.69 14.86 15.27
CA MET A 326 -15.05 15.04 14.79
C MET A 326 -15.13 16.06 13.64
N TRP A 327 -14.44 17.18 13.77
CA TRP A 327 -14.32 18.19 12.70
C TRP A 327 -13.61 17.63 11.46
N LYS A 328 -12.60 16.77 11.65
CA LYS A 328 -11.96 16.04 10.55
C LYS A 328 -12.95 15.13 9.82
N CYS A 329 -13.79 14.37 10.53
CA CYS A 329 -14.82 13.54 9.89
C CYS A 329 -15.80 14.41 9.08
N TYR A 330 -16.31 15.49 9.68
CA TYR A 330 -17.25 16.39 9.01
C TYR A 330 -16.64 17.06 7.77
N MET A 331 -15.40 17.54 7.85
CA MET A 331 -14.70 18.15 6.71
C MET A 331 -14.40 17.14 5.61
N ASN A 332 -13.97 15.92 5.96
CA ASN A 332 -13.77 14.85 4.98
C ASN A 332 -15.06 14.52 4.24
N PHE A 333 -16.18 14.44 4.95
CA PHE A 333 -17.49 14.25 4.35
C PHE A 333 -17.84 15.38 3.36
N CYS A 334 -17.72 16.64 3.76
CA CYS A 334 -18.00 17.79 2.91
C CYS A 334 -17.13 17.80 1.64
N MET A 335 -15.82 17.55 1.78
CA MET A 335 -14.89 17.44 0.66
C MET A 335 -15.25 16.28 -0.27
N GLU A 336 -15.56 15.09 0.27
CA GLU A 336 -15.99 13.92 -0.53
C GLU A 336 -17.22 14.28 -1.38
N ARG A 337 -18.25 14.90 -0.79
CA ARG A 337 -19.44 15.32 -1.54
C ARG A 337 -19.12 16.37 -2.60
N PHE A 338 -18.21 17.30 -2.30
CA PHE A 338 -17.80 18.33 -3.24
C PHE A 338 -17.06 17.78 -4.47
N THR A 339 -16.27 16.70 -4.32
CA THR A 339 -15.59 16.06 -5.46
C THR A 339 -16.55 15.35 -6.42
N LYS A 340 -17.73 14.88 -5.94
CA LYS A 340 -18.67 14.13 -6.78
C LYS A 340 -19.20 14.96 -7.95
N LYS A 341 -19.02 14.45 -9.17
CA LYS A 341 -19.51 15.08 -10.40
C LYS A 341 -21.04 15.21 -10.35
N THR A 342 -21.56 16.36 -10.74
CA THR A 342 -22.99 16.66 -10.71
C THR A 342 -23.34 17.68 -11.79
N SER A 343 -24.40 17.39 -12.54
CA SER A 343 -24.94 18.24 -13.61
C SER A 343 -25.78 19.42 -13.08
N SER A 344 -26.36 19.29 -11.88
CA SER A 344 -27.10 20.36 -11.23
C SER A 344 -26.19 21.47 -10.69
N ARG A 345 -26.33 22.68 -11.24
CA ARG A 345 -25.62 23.89 -10.79
C ARG A 345 -26.01 24.27 -9.36
N LEU A 346 -27.29 24.11 -8.99
CA LEU A 346 -27.80 24.41 -7.66
C LEU A 346 -27.17 23.51 -6.59
N LEU A 347 -27.08 22.20 -6.86
CA LEU A 347 -26.48 21.26 -5.92
C LEU A 347 -24.98 21.52 -5.74
N ARG A 348 -24.27 21.89 -6.82
CA ARG A 348 -22.86 22.30 -6.76
C ARG A 348 -22.67 23.52 -5.86
N LYS A 349 -23.52 24.54 -5.99
CA LYS A 349 -23.49 25.75 -5.16
C LYS A 349 -23.73 25.42 -3.68
N LYS A 350 -24.77 24.63 -3.38
CA LYS A 350 -25.07 24.19 -2.01
C LYS A 350 -23.90 23.43 -1.36
N ARG A 351 -23.22 22.55 -2.10
CA ARG A 351 -22.05 21.82 -1.60
C ARG A 351 -20.87 22.74 -1.28
N LEU A 352 -20.63 23.76 -2.13
CA LEU A 352 -19.60 24.77 -1.88
C LEU A 352 -19.92 25.55 -0.60
N GLU A 353 -21.13 26.10 -0.50
CA GLU A 353 -21.58 26.88 0.65
C GLU A 353 -21.43 26.10 1.95
N ARG A 354 -21.81 24.81 1.96
CA ARG A 354 -21.65 23.93 3.13
C ARG A 354 -20.19 23.68 3.49
N THR A 355 -19.36 23.36 2.50
CA THR A 355 -17.94 23.07 2.73
C THR A 355 -17.24 24.30 3.31
N MET A 356 -17.52 25.49 2.78
CA MET A 356 -16.96 26.75 3.29
C MET A 356 -17.53 27.12 4.67
N ALA A 357 -18.82 26.92 4.91
CA ALA A 357 -19.42 27.17 6.22
C ALA A 357 -18.84 26.26 7.31
N ALA A 358 -18.70 24.96 7.02
CA ALA A 358 -18.07 23.99 7.92
C ALA A 358 -16.60 24.36 8.18
N PHE A 359 -15.86 24.74 7.13
CA PHE A 359 -14.47 25.18 7.25
C PHE A 359 -14.32 26.41 8.14
N ARG A 360 -15.12 27.46 7.92
CA ARG A 360 -15.07 28.71 8.70
C ARG A 360 -15.30 28.45 10.19
N LYS A 361 -16.35 27.67 10.51
CA LYS A 361 -16.63 27.26 11.90
C LYS A 361 -15.50 26.44 12.52
N ALA A 362 -14.96 25.46 11.80
CA ALA A 362 -13.83 24.64 12.28
C ALA A 362 -12.56 25.47 12.51
N HIS A 363 -12.30 26.44 11.62
CA HIS A 363 -11.17 27.36 11.70
C HIS A 363 -11.29 28.33 12.88
N GLU A 364 -12.47 28.91 13.11
CA GLU A 364 -12.74 29.79 14.26
C GLU A 364 -12.46 29.07 15.58
N LEU A 365 -12.81 27.79 15.67
CA LEU A 365 -12.54 26.95 16.84
C LEU A 365 -11.10 26.41 16.90
N LYS A 366 -10.30 26.59 15.84
CA LYS A 366 -8.94 26.04 15.70
C LYS A 366 -8.84 24.52 15.87
N LEU A 367 -9.90 23.80 15.49
CA LEU A 367 -10.01 22.34 15.63
C LEU A 367 -9.78 21.61 14.29
N LEU A 368 -9.13 22.27 13.33
CA LEU A 368 -8.87 21.68 12.02
C LEU A 368 -7.36 21.44 11.84
N PRO A 369 -6.93 20.20 11.50
CA PRO A 369 -5.52 19.93 11.24
C PRO A 369 -5.05 20.55 9.92
N GLU A 370 -3.73 20.76 9.81
CA GLU A 370 -3.07 21.38 8.65
C GLU A 370 -3.40 20.68 7.32
N LEU A 371 -3.46 19.33 7.34
CA LEU A 371 -3.72 18.51 6.16
C LEU A 371 -5.04 18.90 5.45
N GLN A 372 -6.07 19.29 6.21
CA GLN A 372 -7.39 19.62 5.70
C GLN A 372 -7.42 20.97 5.01
N TYR A 373 -6.63 21.95 5.49
CA TYR A 373 -6.46 23.24 4.80
C TYR A 373 -5.86 23.01 3.41
N ARG A 374 -4.79 22.21 3.35
CA ARG A 374 -4.12 21.84 2.09
C ARG A 374 -5.06 21.11 1.14
N GLN A 375 -5.77 20.09 1.63
CA GLN A 375 -6.71 19.30 0.81
C GLN A 375 -7.87 20.15 0.28
N LEU A 376 -8.40 21.07 1.08
CA LEU A 376 -9.52 21.91 0.66
C LEU A 376 -9.05 22.96 -0.36
N SER A 377 -7.94 23.66 -0.10
CA SER A 377 -7.44 24.71 -1.00
C SER A 377 -7.04 24.15 -2.37
N THR A 378 -6.30 23.03 -2.41
CA THR A 378 -5.94 22.35 -3.67
C THR A 378 -7.17 21.92 -4.47
N LEU A 379 -8.17 21.36 -3.81
CA LEU A 379 -9.45 20.96 -4.43
C LEU A 379 -10.26 22.16 -4.94
N LEU A 380 -10.21 23.32 -4.27
CA LEU A 380 -10.85 24.55 -4.74
C LEU A 380 -10.11 25.13 -5.96
N LEU A 381 -8.77 25.09 -5.99
CA LEU A 381 -7.97 25.50 -7.15
C LEU A 381 -8.28 24.67 -8.40
N HIS A 382 -8.34 23.34 -8.27
CA HIS A 382 -8.70 22.45 -9.38
C HIS A 382 -10.11 22.71 -9.96
N ARG A 383 -11.00 23.35 -9.19
CA ARG A 383 -12.34 23.74 -9.63
C ARG A 383 -12.45 25.20 -10.08
N GLN A 384 -11.32 25.91 -10.19
CA GLN A 384 -11.23 27.33 -10.54
C GLN A 384 -11.96 28.26 -9.55
N LEU A 385 -12.09 27.84 -8.28
CA LEU A 385 -12.65 28.66 -7.20
C LEU A 385 -11.52 29.39 -6.46
N LEU A 386 -10.96 30.38 -7.14
CA LEU A 386 -9.72 31.06 -6.74
C LEU A 386 -9.89 31.87 -5.44
N LYS A 387 -11.02 32.58 -5.28
CA LYS A 387 -11.28 33.41 -4.10
C LYS A 387 -11.40 32.58 -2.83
N GLU A 388 -12.19 31.52 -2.88
CA GLU A 388 -12.40 30.61 -1.75
C GLU A 388 -11.12 29.84 -1.41
N SER A 389 -10.32 29.47 -2.42
CA SER A 389 -9.03 28.83 -2.19
C SER A 389 -8.06 29.76 -1.45
N LEU A 390 -7.96 31.03 -1.88
CA LEU A 390 -7.14 32.03 -1.21
C LEU A 390 -7.59 32.26 0.24
N GLU A 391 -8.90 32.33 0.48
CA GLU A 391 -9.46 32.45 1.84
C GLU A 391 -8.99 31.30 2.74
N VAL A 392 -9.06 30.06 2.26
CA VAL A 392 -8.61 28.86 3.01
C VAL A 392 -7.10 28.90 3.24
N ALA A 393 -6.32 29.27 2.22
CA ALA A 393 -4.88 29.30 2.31
C ALA A 393 -4.38 30.41 3.26
N ASP A 394 -4.99 31.59 3.23
CA ASP A 394 -4.70 32.69 4.16
C ASP A 394 -5.04 32.33 5.61
N ALA A 395 -6.18 31.69 5.83
CA ALA A 395 -6.58 31.18 7.14
C ALA A 395 -5.58 30.13 7.67
N GLY A 396 -5.14 29.21 6.81
CA GLY A 396 -4.17 28.18 7.17
C GLY A 396 -2.78 28.75 7.48
N VAL A 397 -2.27 29.68 6.66
CA VAL A 397 -0.98 30.35 6.91
C VAL A 397 -0.99 31.16 8.22
N LYS A 398 -2.12 31.81 8.56
CA LYS A 398 -2.24 32.55 9.83
C LYS A 398 -2.05 31.67 11.06
N LEU A 399 -2.54 30.42 11.01
CA LEU A 399 -2.41 29.43 12.09
C LEU A 399 -1.07 28.67 12.03
N PHE A 400 -0.66 28.21 10.85
CA PHE A 400 0.51 27.35 10.62
C PHE A 400 1.67 28.12 9.97
N ARG A 401 2.08 29.25 10.57
CA ARG A 401 3.06 30.19 9.97
C ARG A 401 4.42 29.58 9.63
N LYS A 402 4.80 28.47 10.28
CA LYS A 402 6.09 27.79 10.09
C LYS A 402 6.02 26.63 9.09
N SER A 403 4.84 26.27 8.57
CA SER A 403 4.66 25.20 7.59
C SER A 403 4.97 25.70 6.18
N VAL A 404 5.92 25.06 5.49
CA VAL A 404 6.28 25.40 4.11
C VAL A 404 5.14 25.04 3.18
N GLU A 405 4.51 23.90 3.44
CA GLU A 405 3.44 23.30 2.66
C GLU A 405 2.24 24.24 2.61
N MET A 406 1.90 24.90 3.73
CA MET A 406 0.83 25.90 3.75
C MET A 406 1.18 27.15 2.95
N TRP A 407 2.43 27.61 3.00
CA TRP A 407 2.89 28.72 2.16
C TRP A 407 2.89 28.35 0.68
N GLN A 408 3.30 27.13 0.31
CA GLN A 408 3.22 26.63 -1.07
C GLN A 408 1.78 26.70 -1.59
N VAL A 409 0.82 26.18 -0.84
CA VAL A 409 -0.60 26.21 -1.20
C VAL A 409 -1.11 27.64 -1.39
N LYS A 410 -0.76 28.57 -0.50
CA LYS A 410 -1.12 29.99 -0.64
C LYS A 410 -0.50 30.62 -1.90
N LEU A 411 0.75 30.33 -2.17
CA LEU A 411 1.47 30.88 -3.32
C LEU A 411 0.95 30.31 -4.63
N GLU A 412 0.65 29.01 -4.70
CA GLU A 412 -0.04 28.39 -5.84
C GLU A 412 -1.41 29.02 -6.09
N ALA A 413 -2.16 29.31 -5.03
CA ALA A 413 -3.44 29.99 -5.13
C ALA A 413 -3.30 31.44 -5.64
N LEU A 414 -2.27 32.17 -5.18
CA LEU A 414 -1.97 33.52 -5.63
C LEU A 414 -1.55 33.54 -7.11
N ILE A 415 -0.70 32.60 -7.53
CA ILE A 415 -0.28 32.40 -8.92
C ILE A 415 -1.50 32.14 -9.82
N SER A 416 -2.35 31.22 -9.42
CA SER A 416 -3.57 30.86 -10.18
C SER A 416 -4.59 32.00 -10.24
N SER A 417 -4.51 32.97 -9.32
CA SER A 417 -5.38 34.15 -9.26
C SER A 417 -4.85 35.37 -10.00
N GLU A 418 -3.66 35.29 -10.61
CA GLU A 418 -2.94 36.42 -11.25
C GLU A 418 -2.83 37.65 -10.34
N SER A 419 -2.78 37.44 -9.02
CA SER A 419 -2.78 38.54 -8.06
C SER A 419 -1.46 39.32 -8.10
N HIS A 420 -1.56 40.65 -8.18
CA HIS A 420 -0.42 41.57 -8.08
C HIS A 420 0.28 41.54 -6.71
N GLU A 421 -0.31 40.90 -5.70
CA GLU A 421 0.25 40.82 -4.34
C GLU A 421 1.23 39.65 -4.13
N MET A 422 1.58 38.93 -5.19
CA MET A 422 2.41 37.73 -5.11
C MET A 422 3.78 38.01 -4.44
N ALA A 423 4.46 39.11 -4.80
CA ALA A 423 5.76 39.45 -4.21
C ALA A 423 5.69 39.64 -2.69
N LYS A 424 4.62 40.29 -2.21
CA LYS A 424 4.35 40.44 -0.77
C LYS A 424 4.10 39.09 -0.10
N GLY A 425 3.43 38.17 -0.79
CA GLY A 425 3.19 36.80 -0.31
C GLY A 425 4.49 36.03 -0.06
N PHE A 426 5.44 36.08 -1.01
CA PHE A 426 6.76 35.47 -0.84
C PHE A 426 7.60 36.15 0.24
N ASP A 427 7.62 37.48 0.28
CA ASP A 427 8.35 38.22 1.32
C ASP A 427 7.84 37.89 2.73
N GLN A 428 6.51 37.74 2.89
CA GLN A 428 5.92 37.27 4.15
C GLN A 428 6.33 35.82 4.47
N ALA A 429 6.31 34.92 3.50
CA ALA A 429 6.73 33.53 3.70
C ALA A 429 8.17 33.45 4.23
N PHE A 430 9.09 34.20 3.61
CA PHE A 430 10.50 34.21 4.00
C PHE A 430 10.77 34.91 5.33
N ALA A 431 9.87 35.78 5.82
CA ALA A 431 9.98 36.35 7.15
C ALA A 431 9.70 35.32 8.25
N TYR A 432 8.84 34.32 8.00
CA TYR A 432 8.45 33.32 8.99
C TYR A 432 9.18 31.98 8.85
N LEU A 433 9.67 31.64 7.65
CA LEU A 433 10.32 30.36 7.35
C LEU A 433 11.85 30.43 7.51
N LYS A 434 12.43 29.29 7.91
CA LYS A 434 13.89 29.13 7.96
C LYS A 434 14.47 29.00 6.54
N PRO A 435 15.63 29.60 6.22
CA PRO A 435 16.21 29.56 4.87
C PRO A 435 16.36 28.17 4.26
N GLN A 436 16.72 27.16 5.05
CA GLN A 436 16.89 25.76 4.61
C GLN A 436 15.61 25.15 4.01
N MET A 437 14.45 25.65 4.42
CA MET A 437 13.14 25.13 4.03
C MET A 437 12.52 25.92 2.86
N CYS A 438 13.19 26.98 2.43
CA CYS A 438 12.67 27.96 1.47
C CYS A 438 13.05 27.67 0.02
N LEU A 439 13.93 26.70 -0.24
CA LEU A 439 14.39 26.37 -1.59
C LEU A 439 13.22 26.12 -2.57
N PRO A 440 12.22 25.26 -2.25
CA PRO A 440 11.08 25.05 -3.15
C PRO A 440 10.33 26.35 -3.48
N LEU A 441 10.17 27.24 -2.50
CA LEU A 441 9.47 28.51 -2.67
C LEU A 441 10.25 29.46 -3.61
N TRP A 442 11.56 29.55 -3.46
CA TRP A 442 12.40 30.35 -4.36
C TRP A 442 12.32 29.86 -5.80
N LEU A 443 12.30 28.54 -6.01
CA LEU A 443 12.19 27.95 -7.34
C LEU A 443 10.82 28.25 -7.97
N THR A 444 9.73 28.18 -7.19
CA THR A 444 8.38 28.55 -7.67
C THR A 444 8.28 30.03 -7.98
N TRP A 445 8.87 30.91 -7.15
CA TRP A 445 8.88 32.35 -7.41
C TRP A 445 9.63 32.69 -8.69
N ALA A 446 10.82 32.11 -8.87
CA ALA A 446 11.62 32.32 -10.06
C ALA A 446 10.88 31.86 -11.33
N GLN A 447 10.29 30.67 -11.31
CA GLN A 447 9.50 30.15 -12.43
C GLN A 447 8.33 31.07 -12.81
N TRP A 448 7.56 31.53 -11.83
CA TRP A 448 6.49 32.49 -12.12
C TRP A 448 7.00 33.78 -12.75
N SER A 449 8.14 34.30 -12.26
CA SER A 449 8.69 35.55 -12.76
C SER A 449 9.24 35.40 -14.19
N GLU A 450 9.75 34.21 -14.52
CA GLU A 450 10.09 33.83 -15.89
C GLU A 450 8.85 33.82 -16.79
N ASP A 451 7.77 33.19 -16.36
CA ASP A 451 6.51 33.12 -17.12
C ASP A 451 5.87 34.50 -17.31
N ALA A 452 6.00 35.40 -16.33
CA ALA A 452 5.52 36.78 -16.40
C ALA A 452 6.35 37.68 -17.35
N GLY A 453 7.50 37.22 -17.84
CA GLY A 453 8.33 37.92 -18.82
C GLY A 453 9.12 39.13 -18.30
N LYS A 454 9.15 39.37 -16.98
CA LYS A 454 9.83 40.53 -16.38
C LYS A 454 11.28 40.23 -16.03
N GLN A 455 12.19 40.45 -16.99
CA GLN A 455 13.58 40.00 -16.85
C GLN A 455 14.34 40.59 -15.66
N GLU A 456 14.16 41.88 -15.34
CA GLU A 456 14.85 42.54 -14.23
C GLU A 456 14.38 42.03 -12.86
N GLU A 457 13.07 41.82 -12.70
CA GLU A 457 12.48 41.27 -11.47
C GLU A 457 12.96 39.83 -11.25
N THR A 458 12.99 39.00 -12.31
CA THR A 458 13.50 37.62 -12.26
C THR A 458 14.97 37.57 -11.85
N GLU A 459 15.80 38.44 -12.40
CA GLU A 459 17.21 38.52 -12.02
C GLU A 459 17.39 38.91 -10.54
N GLY A 460 16.60 39.88 -10.08
CA GLY A 460 16.55 40.29 -8.68
C GLY A 460 16.14 39.15 -7.74
N ILE A 461 15.19 38.30 -8.15
CA ILE A 461 14.76 37.12 -7.37
C ILE A 461 15.91 36.12 -7.24
N TYR A 462 16.60 35.78 -8.34
CA TYR A 462 17.74 34.86 -8.31
C TYR A 462 18.88 35.37 -7.42
N LYS A 463 19.25 36.65 -7.53
CA LYS A 463 20.29 37.26 -6.68
C LYS A 463 19.90 37.23 -5.21
N ARG A 464 18.64 37.55 -4.87
CA ARG A 464 18.12 37.47 -3.49
C ARG A 464 18.11 36.04 -2.96
N ALA A 465 17.71 35.08 -3.78
CA ALA A 465 17.69 33.65 -3.41
C ALA A 465 19.09 33.14 -3.05
N ILE A 466 20.09 33.46 -3.89
CA ILE A 466 21.49 33.03 -3.68
C ILE A 466 22.09 33.69 -2.44
N PHE A 467 21.75 34.95 -2.14
CA PHE A 467 22.21 35.62 -0.91
C PHE A 467 21.58 35.02 0.35
N ARG A 468 20.31 34.59 0.29
CA ARG A 468 19.57 34.06 1.46
C ARG A 468 19.81 32.57 1.70
N LEU A 469 20.02 31.79 0.65
CA LEU A 469 20.29 30.36 0.74
C LEU A 469 21.81 30.15 0.88
N SER A 470 22.23 29.42 1.91
CA SER A 470 23.66 29.12 2.15
C SER A 470 23.96 27.64 1.97
N GLY A 471 25.19 27.33 1.57
CA GLY A 471 25.63 25.94 1.40
C GLY A 471 24.96 25.23 0.21
N ALA A 472 24.62 23.95 0.40
CA ALA A 472 24.12 23.07 -0.66
C ALA A 472 22.81 23.54 -1.29
N ASP A 473 21.92 24.19 -0.53
CA ASP A 473 20.61 24.65 -1.03
C ASP A 473 20.71 25.77 -2.07
N SER A 474 21.86 26.45 -2.13
CA SER A 474 22.12 27.50 -3.13
C SER A 474 22.49 26.93 -4.52
N VAL A 475 22.93 25.67 -4.60
CA VAL A 475 23.43 25.04 -5.83
C VAL A 475 22.35 24.92 -6.90
N PRO A 476 21.13 24.40 -6.62
CA PRO A 476 20.08 24.29 -7.63
C PRO A 476 19.62 25.64 -8.17
N VAL A 477 19.65 26.68 -7.33
CA VAL A 477 19.28 28.04 -7.72
C VAL A 477 20.32 28.64 -8.66
N LYS A 478 21.62 28.43 -8.42
CA LYS A 478 22.69 28.89 -9.31
C LYS A 478 22.59 28.25 -10.70
N GLU A 479 22.31 26.95 -10.75
CA GLU A 479 22.11 26.26 -12.03
C GLU A 479 20.91 26.78 -12.81
N LYS A 480 19.78 27.01 -12.13
CA LYS A 480 18.60 27.61 -12.78
C LYS A 480 18.86 29.03 -13.23
N TYR A 481 19.56 29.83 -12.42
CA TYR A 481 19.91 31.21 -12.76
C TYR A 481 20.79 31.27 -14.01
N LEU A 482 21.80 30.40 -14.11
CA LEU A 482 22.67 30.31 -15.28
C LEU A 482 21.89 29.91 -16.55
N ASN A 483 21.01 28.91 -16.44
CA ASN A 483 20.13 28.49 -17.54
C ASN A 483 19.19 29.61 -18.00
N TRP A 484 18.59 30.33 -17.05
CA TRP A 484 17.73 31.47 -17.34
C TRP A 484 18.49 32.61 -18.00
N ALA A 485 19.70 32.92 -17.53
CA ALA A 485 20.55 33.96 -18.11
C ALA A 485 20.87 33.66 -19.58
N TYR A 486 21.18 32.40 -19.90
CA TYR A 486 21.39 31.95 -21.28
C TYR A 486 20.13 32.08 -22.13
N ARG A 487 18.97 31.62 -21.64
CA ARG A 487 17.69 31.72 -22.38
C ARG A 487 17.24 33.16 -22.63
N SER A 488 17.48 34.06 -21.69
CA SER A 488 16.99 35.46 -21.76
C SER A 488 17.92 36.41 -22.52
N GLY A 489 19.24 36.23 -22.43
CA GLY A 489 20.22 37.17 -22.97
C GLY A 489 21.40 36.50 -23.69
N GLY A 490 21.28 35.21 -24.02
CA GLY A 490 22.30 34.43 -24.70
C GLY A 490 23.58 34.25 -23.87
N TYR A 491 24.64 33.86 -24.57
CA TYR A 491 25.92 33.51 -23.94
C TYR A 491 26.57 34.67 -23.17
N LYS A 492 26.48 35.92 -23.66
CA LYS A 492 27.09 37.08 -22.98
C LYS A 492 26.55 37.24 -21.55
N LYS A 493 25.22 37.18 -21.40
CA LYS A 493 24.56 37.27 -20.08
C LYS A 493 24.89 36.06 -19.20
N ALA A 494 24.91 34.86 -19.76
CA ALA A 494 25.31 33.66 -19.02
C ALA A 494 26.75 33.76 -18.49
N ARG A 495 27.68 34.30 -19.28
CA ARG A 495 29.08 34.51 -18.88
C ARG A 495 29.20 35.54 -17.76
N ASP A 496 28.45 36.64 -17.84
CA ASP A 496 28.45 37.67 -16.80
C ASP A 496 27.88 37.13 -15.47
N VAL A 497 26.80 36.35 -15.55
CA VAL A 497 26.24 35.63 -14.38
C VAL A 497 27.26 34.64 -13.83
N PHE A 498 27.88 33.82 -14.68
CA PHE A 498 28.92 32.88 -14.26
C PHE A 498 30.06 33.58 -13.52
N LYS A 499 30.52 34.74 -14.02
CA LYS A 499 31.53 35.58 -13.37
C LYS A 499 31.06 36.11 -12.02
N SER A 500 29.84 36.64 -11.93
CA SER A 500 29.29 37.18 -10.69
C SER A 500 29.12 36.12 -9.59
N LEU A 501 28.90 34.85 -9.97
CA LEU A 501 28.66 33.79 -9.02
C LEU A 501 29.95 33.17 -8.46
N GLN A 502 31.12 33.47 -9.03
CA GLN A 502 32.40 32.80 -8.73
C GLN A 502 32.78 32.76 -7.25
N GLU A 503 32.45 33.81 -6.50
CA GLU A 503 32.78 33.94 -5.08
C GLU A 503 31.77 33.21 -4.17
N ASN A 504 30.59 32.88 -4.69
CA ASN A 504 29.51 32.26 -3.94
C ASN A 504 29.60 30.74 -4.04
N ARG A 505 30.49 30.12 -3.27
CA ARG A 505 30.59 28.65 -3.14
C ARG A 505 29.48 28.08 -2.22
N PRO A 506 29.07 26.80 -2.35
CA PRO A 506 29.56 25.75 -3.26
C PRO A 506 28.87 25.74 -4.65
N PHE A 507 29.48 25.06 -5.62
CA PHE A 507 28.92 24.78 -6.96
C PHE A 507 28.65 23.28 -7.14
N SER A 508 28.01 22.92 -8.26
CA SER A 508 27.93 21.53 -8.75
C SER A 508 28.82 21.36 -9.99
N VAL A 509 29.19 20.10 -10.29
CA VAL A 509 29.83 19.77 -11.58
C VAL A 509 28.91 20.18 -12.74
N ASP A 510 27.61 19.98 -12.60
CA ASP A 510 26.61 20.29 -13.63
C ASP A 510 26.54 21.79 -13.95
N PHE A 511 26.81 22.66 -12.97
CA PHE A 511 26.93 24.11 -13.20
C PHE A 511 28.06 24.42 -14.20
N PHE A 512 29.21 23.78 -14.06
CA PHE A 512 30.33 23.95 -15.00
C PHE A 512 30.07 23.28 -16.34
N ARG A 513 29.52 22.04 -16.35
CA ARG A 513 29.14 21.34 -17.59
C ARG A 513 28.16 22.14 -18.43
N LYS A 514 27.17 22.80 -17.81
CA LYS A 514 26.21 23.68 -18.51
C LYS A 514 26.90 24.89 -19.14
N MET A 515 27.83 25.54 -18.44
CA MET A 515 28.58 26.67 -19.01
C MET A 515 29.44 26.23 -20.21
N ILE A 516 30.08 25.06 -20.11
CA ILE A 516 30.85 24.45 -21.20
C ILE A 516 29.93 24.17 -22.40
N GLN A 517 28.74 23.61 -22.16
CA GLN A 517 27.76 23.36 -23.20
C GLN A 517 27.33 24.65 -23.91
N PHE A 518 27.08 25.74 -23.15
CA PHE A 518 26.71 27.03 -23.74
C PHE A 518 27.82 27.64 -24.60
N GLU A 519 29.09 27.43 -24.26
CA GLU A 519 30.23 27.83 -25.08
C GLU A 519 30.28 27.01 -26.38
N LYS A 520 30.09 25.69 -26.30
CA LYS A 520 30.09 24.78 -27.47
C LYS A 520 29.00 25.10 -28.48
N GLU A 521 27.86 25.59 -28.01
CA GLU A 521 26.73 26.01 -28.86
C GLU A 521 26.98 27.34 -29.59
N GLN A 522 28.06 28.07 -29.30
CA GLN A 522 28.39 29.29 -30.01
C GLN A 522 29.01 29.01 -31.39
N GLU A 523 28.61 29.78 -32.40
CA GLU A 523 29.21 29.74 -33.74
C GLU A 523 30.72 30.05 -33.73
N SER A 524 31.18 30.81 -32.73
CA SER A 524 32.60 31.14 -32.51
C SER A 524 33.10 30.60 -31.17
N CYS A 525 32.97 29.28 -30.98
CA CYS A 525 33.49 28.58 -29.81
C CYS A 525 35.00 28.83 -29.64
N LYS A 526 35.40 29.45 -28.52
CA LYS A 526 36.81 29.71 -28.23
C LYS A 526 37.35 28.65 -27.29
N MET A 527 38.35 27.90 -27.79
CA MET A 527 39.02 26.87 -26.98
C MET A 527 39.65 27.44 -25.69
N GLU A 528 40.06 28.71 -25.69
CA GLU A 528 40.56 29.39 -24.49
C GLU A 528 39.53 29.45 -23.36
N ASN A 529 38.27 29.76 -23.69
CA ASN A 529 37.18 29.80 -22.71
C ASN A 529 36.85 28.39 -22.21
N LEU A 530 36.79 27.40 -23.12
CA LEU A 530 36.56 26.00 -22.76
C LEU A 530 37.63 25.49 -21.77
N ARG A 531 38.91 25.71 -22.08
CA ARG A 531 40.03 25.37 -21.18
C ARG A 531 39.87 26.04 -19.82
N GLU A 532 39.51 27.32 -19.79
CA GLU A 532 39.28 28.04 -18.54
C GLU A 532 38.17 27.39 -17.70
N TYR A 533 37.04 27.00 -18.31
CA TYR A 533 35.94 26.36 -17.60
C TYR A 533 36.28 24.95 -17.10
N TYR A 534 36.94 24.13 -17.92
CA TYR A 534 37.41 22.80 -17.50
C TYR A 534 38.44 22.91 -16.37
N GLU A 535 39.44 23.78 -16.48
CA GLU A 535 40.44 23.95 -15.43
C GLU A 535 39.82 24.45 -14.11
N ARG A 536 38.79 25.30 -14.17
CA ARG A 536 38.05 25.72 -12.98
C ARG A 536 37.24 24.58 -12.36
N ALA A 537 36.56 23.79 -13.17
CA ALA A 537 35.82 22.63 -12.70
C ALA A 537 36.75 21.57 -12.08
N LEU A 538 37.90 21.31 -12.69
CA LEU A 538 38.91 20.36 -12.22
C LEU A 538 39.57 20.78 -10.90
N ARG A 539 39.70 22.08 -10.63
CA ARG A 539 40.18 22.57 -9.32
C ARG A 539 39.25 22.20 -8.17
N GLU A 540 37.95 22.09 -8.42
CA GLU A 540 36.95 21.81 -7.39
C GLU A 540 36.53 20.33 -7.35
N PHE A 541 36.45 19.66 -8.49
CA PHE A 541 35.91 18.29 -8.61
C PHE A 541 36.88 17.27 -9.21
N GLY A 542 38.12 17.69 -9.51
CA GLY A 542 39.10 16.84 -10.19
C GLY A 542 39.64 15.67 -9.36
N THR A 543 39.29 15.57 -8.07
CA THR A 543 39.62 14.43 -7.21
C THR A 543 38.65 13.27 -7.35
N ASP A 544 37.39 13.57 -7.69
CA ASP A 544 36.28 12.61 -7.58
C ASP A 544 35.64 12.30 -8.94
N ASP A 545 35.63 13.27 -9.88
CA ASP A 545 34.94 13.13 -11.17
C ASP A 545 35.89 12.70 -12.30
N SER A 546 35.88 11.40 -12.62
CA SER A 546 36.66 10.82 -13.73
C SER A 546 36.15 11.24 -15.12
N ASP A 547 34.86 11.54 -15.26
CA ASP A 547 34.24 11.91 -16.53
C ASP A 547 34.66 13.30 -16.96
N LEU A 548 34.77 14.24 -16.02
CA LEU A 548 35.22 15.60 -16.29
C LEU A 548 36.62 15.65 -16.93
N TRP A 549 37.53 14.77 -16.49
CA TRP A 549 38.86 14.64 -17.11
C TRP A 549 38.79 14.06 -18.52
N MET A 550 37.96 13.03 -18.73
CA MET A 550 37.78 12.42 -20.04
C MET A 550 37.14 13.39 -21.05
N ASP A 551 36.15 14.16 -20.62
CA ASP A 551 35.48 15.17 -21.44
C ASP A 551 36.47 16.25 -21.88
N TYR A 552 37.37 16.67 -20.99
CA TYR A 552 38.39 17.65 -21.35
C TYR A 552 39.41 17.11 -22.36
N ILE A 553 39.86 15.86 -22.19
CA ILE A 553 40.78 15.20 -23.14
C ILE A 553 40.10 15.06 -24.52
N LYS A 554 38.84 14.64 -24.56
CA LYS A 554 38.06 14.56 -25.81
C LYS A 554 37.94 15.91 -26.49
N GLU A 555 37.73 16.98 -25.71
CA GLU A 555 37.61 18.33 -26.27
C GLU A 555 38.91 18.82 -26.90
N GLU A 556 40.06 18.56 -26.26
CA GLU A 556 41.38 18.93 -26.82
C GLU A 556 41.75 18.13 -28.09
N LEU A 557 41.17 16.95 -28.29
CA LEU A 557 41.36 16.13 -29.49
C LEU A 557 40.41 16.51 -30.63
N ASN A 558 39.15 16.84 -30.32
CA ASN A 558 38.10 17.00 -31.32
C ASN A 558 37.88 18.45 -31.76
N HIS A 559 38.24 19.43 -30.93
CA HIS A 559 38.00 20.85 -31.25
C HIS A 559 38.99 21.34 -32.32
N PRO A 560 38.57 22.13 -33.35
CA PRO A 560 39.45 22.61 -34.42
C PRO A 560 40.66 23.44 -33.96
N LEU A 561 40.54 24.09 -32.80
CA LEU A 561 41.60 24.86 -32.13
C LEU A 561 42.17 24.16 -30.87
N GLY A 562 41.89 22.87 -30.73
CA GLY A 562 42.43 22.00 -29.68
C GLY A 562 43.94 21.78 -29.84
N ARG A 563 44.61 21.39 -28.76
CA ARG A 563 46.03 21.03 -28.75
C ARG A 563 46.17 19.59 -28.27
N PRO A 564 46.27 18.62 -29.20
CA PRO A 564 46.47 17.21 -28.85
C PRO A 564 47.69 16.97 -27.96
N GLU A 565 48.72 17.83 -28.06
CA GLU A 565 49.93 17.81 -27.22
C GLU A 565 49.62 17.90 -25.70
N ASN A 566 48.54 18.60 -25.33
CA ASN A 566 48.14 18.75 -23.93
C ASN A 566 47.51 17.48 -23.35
N CYS A 567 47.01 16.56 -24.18
CA CYS A 567 46.27 15.39 -23.73
C CYS A 567 47.12 14.46 -22.85
N GLY A 568 48.40 14.29 -23.18
CA GLY A 568 49.33 13.50 -22.36
C GLY A 568 49.55 14.12 -20.97
N GLN A 569 49.63 15.45 -20.90
CA GLN A 569 49.77 16.18 -19.64
C GLN A 569 48.48 16.10 -18.80
N LEU A 570 47.31 16.21 -19.44
CA LEU A 570 46.01 16.07 -18.78
C LEU A 570 45.80 14.66 -18.25
N TYR A 571 46.15 13.63 -19.01
CA TYR A 571 46.10 12.24 -18.56
C TYR A 571 46.95 12.00 -17.31
N TRP A 572 48.19 12.51 -17.31
CA TRP A 572 49.08 12.37 -16.16
C TRP A 572 48.58 13.15 -14.94
N ARG A 573 48.02 14.35 -15.14
CA ARG A 573 47.39 15.15 -14.06
C ARG A 573 46.16 14.44 -13.48
N ALA A 574 45.32 13.84 -14.32
CA ALA A 574 44.16 13.07 -13.89
C ALA A 574 44.59 11.89 -13.00
N MET A 575 45.59 11.11 -13.41
CA MET A 575 46.12 10.00 -12.61
C MET A 575 46.70 10.44 -11.25
N LYS A 576 47.19 11.68 -11.15
CA LYS A 576 47.74 12.22 -9.91
C LYS A 576 46.67 12.81 -8.98
N MET A 577 45.59 13.38 -9.53
CA MET A 577 44.56 14.07 -8.73
C MET A 577 43.39 13.18 -8.34
N LEU A 578 43.00 12.23 -9.20
CA LEU A 578 41.90 11.29 -8.92
C LEU A 578 42.27 10.34 -7.78
N GLN A 579 41.30 10.00 -6.93
CA GLN A 579 41.49 9.10 -5.79
C GLN A 579 40.58 7.88 -5.85
N GLY A 580 41.04 6.75 -5.29
CA GLY A 580 40.26 5.52 -5.15
C GLY A 580 39.77 4.92 -6.48
N GLU A 581 38.53 4.46 -6.49
CA GLU A 581 37.89 3.79 -7.65
C GLU A 581 37.81 4.69 -8.91
N ALA A 582 37.85 6.01 -8.75
CA ALA A 582 37.79 6.95 -9.87
C ALA A 582 39.02 6.86 -10.81
N VAL A 583 40.18 6.43 -10.28
CA VAL A 583 41.40 6.22 -11.08
C VAL A 583 41.24 5.01 -12.00
N GLU A 584 40.70 3.90 -11.48
CA GLU A 584 40.47 2.67 -12.25
C GLU A 584 39.43 2.90 -13.35
N GLN A 585 38.35 3.61 -13.03
CA GLN A 585 37.33 4.00 -14.01
C GLN A 585 37.92 4.91 -15.11
N PHE A 586 38.75 5.88 -14.75
CA PHE A 586 39.42 6.76 -15.71
C PHE A 586 40.36 5.97 -16.64
N MET A 587 41.18 5.06 -16.11
CA MET A 587 42.08 4.22 -16.90
C MET A 587 41.30 3.33 -17.89
N ALA A 588 40.21 2.69 -17.44
CA ALA A 588 39.36 1.88 -18.31
C ALA A 588 38.73 2.72 -19.43
N LYS A 589 38.18 3.91 -19.10
CA LYS A 589 37.57 4.83 -20.09
C LYS A 589 38.60 5.33 -21.11
N ASN A 590 39.80 5.69 -20.67
CA ASN A 590 40.86 6.15 -21.57
C ASN A 590 41.38 5.01 -22.47
N ALA A 591 41.52 3.79 -21.95
CA ALA A 591 41.91 2.63 -22.75
C ALA A 591 40.85 2.30 -23.83
N LEU A 592 39.57 2.39 -23.49
CA LEU A 592 38.47 2.20 -24.45
C LEU A 592 38.45 3.29 -25.53
N HIS A 593 38.71 4.55 -25.15
CA HIS A 593 38.82 5.67 -26.09
C HIS A 593 40.00 5.51 -27.04
N GLN A 594 41.18 5.11 -26.55
CA GLN A 594 42.35 4.83 -27.39
C GLN A 594 42.14 3.62 -28.31
N ALA A 595 41.33 2.65 -27.90
CA ALA A 595 40.94 1.50 -28.72
C ALA A 595 39.85 1.81 -29.76
N GLY A 596 39.34 3.06 -29.83
CA GLY A 596 38.32 3.49 -30.78
C GLY A 596 36.93 2.88 -30.54
N ARG A 597 36.63 2.43 -29.31
CA ARG A 597 35.39 1.72 -28.95
C ARG A 597 34.36 2.60 -28.20
N LEU A 598 34.62 3.91 -28.07
CA LEU A 598 33.76 4.89 -27.42
C LEU A 598 33.68 6.19 -28.22
#